data_AF-A0A0A7KH93-F1
#
_entry.id   AF-A0A0A7KH93-F1
#
_cell.length_a   1.000
_cell.length_b   1.000
_cell.length_c   1.000
_cell.angle_alpha   90.00
_cell.angle_beta   90.00
_cell.angle_gamma   90.00
#
_symmetry.space_group_name_H-M   'P 1'
#
loop_
_entity.id
_entity.type
_entity.pdbx_description
1 polymer ?
#
loop_
_entity_poly.entity_id
_entity_poly.type
_entity_poly.pdbx_seq_one_letter_code
_entity_poly.pdbx_strand_id
1 'polypeptide(L)'
;MAWLGVSLLRIGQFADAEEPLEMAMALGNDEAAVEYGNLLRATGEHRRAAAHFHDLLSRLDGELRFRTLRWYGLTLNYLGENGGLKAIEEARRGYFSLGNKVMAARIAHTLAAVYLDQGNFKNALKVLGPAIPVLELDENKRPLIAAFNTLIDIQVDSGQLDEAGETLERAQATAALLHNDYVLLQLDARRIDLMLRGGDYGGFIEQLIDLANRAEELREFNVTEYALSHLANHYSRIGEHAEAVRTIARLRALNPDLSLYARVVLAMMALRRGDSASALRMHLEVREEATQRGAHIDATRALLLAAFSAYRMNDLPRCTGLLSEALLELAGLPHAQSQASIAPDLREIEEMLAYARLQPNLAPLLEAALEDASSLGGTLRDDLFTSGMRLEIMTLGQELVLRDGIPCSMRVRGSVAVLACLALHPRSTRQNVVTQLWPDRDPKKAATYFRQCIADIREAIGADVVLVEGAHQAPEYRLSSKASVTLDSQRVLQLIAGGQLPAAVAAYKGEFLPSLQDSEWAEEQRMTIQRALVGSLRAELRASQIERGQERRVVLLATAILGIDPNDTETEDLRLEVARRVSSPSEIARFEAERHRRMN
;
A
#
# COMPACT_ATOMS: atom_id res chain seq x y z
N MET A 1 15.29 -49.07 -16.37
CA MET A 1 15.50 -48.39 -15.07
C MET A 1 15.60 -46.88 -15.23
N ALA A 2 16.60 -46.32 -15.94
CA ALA A 2 16.76 -44.87 -16.11
C ALA A 2 15.47 -44.15 -16.58
N TRP A 3 14.88 -44.56 -17.71
CA TRP A 3 13.66 -43.96 -18.24
C TRP A 3 12.46 -44.03 -17.30
N LEU A 4 12.35 -45.11 -16.52
CA LEU A 4 11.29 -45.25 -15.53
C LEU A 4 11.48 -44.21 -14.42
N GLY A 5 12.68 -44.15 -13.84
CA GLY A 5 13.01 -43.16 -12.81
C GLY A 5 12.82 -41.71 -13.26
N VAL A 6 13.27 -41.36 -14.47
CA VAL A 6 13.07 -40.02 -15.04
C VAL A 6 11.59 -39.71 -15.28
N SER A 7 10.82 -40.70 -15.73
CA SER A 7 9.38 -40.50 -15.96
C SER A 7 8.63 -40.30 -14.64
N LEU A 8 8.93 -41.11 -13.62
CA LEU A 8 8.36 -40.99 -12.26
C LEU A 8 8.68 -39.63 -11.64
N LEU A 9 9.93 -39.18 -11.77
CA LEU A 9 10.36 -37.85 -11.33
C LEU A 9 9.55 -36.73 -12.01
N ARG A 10 9.34 -36.82 -13.33
CA ARG A 10 8.60 -35.80 -14.11
C ARG A 10 7.13 -35.71 -13.77
N ILE A 11 6.52 -36.81 -13.31
CA ILE A 11 5.12 -36.83 -12.85
C ILE A 11 4.98 -36.58 -11.34
N GLY A 12 6.09 -36.28 -10.64
CA GLY A 12 6.10 -35.93 -9.22
C GLY A 12 6.03 -37.12 -8.25
N GLN A 13 6.20 -38.36 -8.74
CA GLN A 13 6.28 -39.54 -7.88
C GLN A 13 7.71 -39.73 -7.35
N PHE A 14 8.11 -38.83 -6.45
CA PHE A 14 9.50 -38.74 -5.97
C PHE A 14 9.97 -40.00 -5.26
N ALA A 15 9.15 -40.59 -4.38
CA ALA A 15 9.49 -41.80 -3.64
C ALA A 15 9.74 -43.00 -4.59
N ASP A 16 8.87 -43.15 -5.60
CA ASP A 16 8.98 -44.26 -6.55
C ASP A 16 10.11 -44.03 -7.57
N ALA A 17 10.53 -42.79 -7.78
CA ALA A 17 11.60 -42.44 -8.71
C ALA A 17 13.00 -42.76 -8.17
N GLU A 18 13.17 -42.86 -6.85
CA GLU A 18 14.49 -42.97 -6.20
C GLU A 18 15.23 -44.26 -6.59
N GLU A 19 14.65 -45.42 -6.29
CA GLU A 19 15.27 -46.73 -6.55
C GLU A 19 15.63 -46.94 -8.04
N PRO A 20 14.73 -46.65 -9.02
CA PRO A 20 15.08 -46.80 -10.43
C PRO A 20 16.20 -45.86 -10.91
N LEU A 21 16.30 -44.65 -10.35
CA LEU A 21 17.37 -43.70 -10.67
C LEU A 21 18.70 -44.14 -10.05
N GLU A 22 18.69 -44.53 -8.78
CA GLU A 22 19.88 -44.98 -8.06
C GLU A 22 20.49 -46.23 -8.71
N MET A 23 19.66 -47.22 -9.05
CA MET A 23 20.12 -48.44 -9.73
C MET A 23 20.68 -48.15 -11.12
N ALA A 24 20.08 -47.23 -11.88
CA ALA A 24 20.59 -46.84 -13.19
C ALA A 24 21.90 -46.04 -13.10
N MET A 25 22.02 -45.18 -12.09
CA MET A 25 23.25 -44.44 -11.79
C MET A 25 24.39 -45.40 -11.40
N ALA A 26 24.12 -46.40 -10.56
CA ALA A 26 25.09 -47.43 -10.17
C ALA A 26 25.60 -48.25 -11.36
N LEU A 27 24.79 -48.36 -12.42
CA LEU A 27 25.16 -48.99 -13.70
C LEU A 27 25.89 -48.02 -14.66
N GLY A 28 26.23 -46.81 -14.22
CA GLY A 28 27.00 -45.83 -15.01
C GLY A 28 26.15 -44.98 -15.97
N ASN A 29 24.84 -44.89 -15.78
CA ASN A 29 24.00 -44.02 -16.61
C ASN A 29 24.09 -42.55 -16.15
N ASP A 30 24.71 -41.71 -16.97
CA ASP A 30 24.93 -40.29 -16.65
C ASP A 30 23.66 -39.47 -16.57
N GLU A 31 22.67 -39.73 -17.43
CA GLU A 31 21.38 -39.02 -17.36
C GLU A 31 20.65 -39.36 -16.06
N ALA A 32 20.65 -40.62 -15.64
CA ALA A 32 20.10 -41.02 -14.35
C ALA A 32 20.85 -40.37 -13.18
N ALA A 33 22.18 -40.21 -13.28
CA ALA A 33 22.96 -39.50 -12.27
C ALA A 33 22.56 -38.02 -12.16
N VAL A 34 22.34 -37.33 -13.29
CA VAL A 34 21.86 -35.93 -13.27
C VAL A 34 20.47 -35.83 -12.64
N GLU A 35 19.54 -36.70 -13.05
CA GLU A 35 18.16 -36.64 -12.56
C GLU A 35 18.02 -37.14 -11.11
N TYR A 36 18.90 -38.03 -10.63
CA TYR A 36 19.01 -38.39 -9.21
C TYR A 36 19.41 -37.17 -8.35
N GLY A 37 20.37 -36.36 -8.81
CA GLY A 37 20.69 -35.09 -8.13
C GLY A 37 19.51 -34.12 -8.10
N ASN A 38 18.72 -34.08 -9.17
CA ASN A 38 17.50 -33.26 -9.24
C ASN A 38 16.40 -33.79 -8.31
N LEU A 39 16.27 -35.11 -8.15
CA LEU A 39 15.41 -35.75 -7.16
C LEU A 39 15.82 -35.32 -5.74
N LEU A 40 17.10 -35.45 -5.37
CA LEU A 40 17.61 -35.01 -4.06
C LEU A 40 17.29 -33.53 -3.79
N ARG A 41 17.43 -32.67 -4.81
CA ARG A 41 17.05 -31.26 -4.70
C ARG A 41 15.54 -31.09 -4.48
N ALA A 42 14.72 -31.85 -5.19
CA ALA A 42 13.26 -31.77 -5.11
C ALA A 42 12.70 -32.31 -3.78
N THR A 43 13.39 -33.26 -3.15
CA THR A 43 13.03 -33.84 -1.83
C THR A 43 13.61 -33.07 -0.64
N GLY A 44 14.29 -31.94 -0.88
CA GLY A 44 14.80 -31.05 0.17
C GLY A 44 16.23 -31.38 0.64
N GLU A 45 16.89 -32.37 0.05
CA GLU A 45 18.23 -32.81 0.41
C GLU A 45 19.32 -31.96 -0.26
N HIS A 46 19.19 -30.64 -0.16
CA HIS A 46 19.96 -29.67 -0.95
C HIS A 46 21.48 -29.82 -0.81
N ARG A 47 21.99 -30.10 0.40
CA ARG A 47 23.45 -30.32 0.60
C ARG A 47 23.95 -31.58 -0.09
N ARG A 48 23.19 -32.68 -0.04
CA ARG A 48 23.53 -33.92 -0.75
C ARG A 48 23.47 -33.70 -2.26
N ALA A 49 22.45 -33.00 -2.74
CA ALA A 49 22.32 -32.64 -4.15
C ALA A 49 23.52 -31.79 -4.62
N ALA A 50 23.94 -30.78 -3.84
CA ALA A 50 25.08 -29.93 -4.18
C ALA A 50 26.39 -30.72 -4.29
N ALA A 51 26.69 -31.59 -3.31
CA ALA A 51 27.86 -32.46 -3.35
C ALA A 51 27.82 -33.41 -4.55
N HIS A 52 26.67 -34.06 -4.78
CA HIS A 52 26.46 -34.97 -5.90
C HIS A 52 26.69 -34.29 -7.26
N PHE A 53 26.14 -33.10 -7.45
CA PHE A 53 26.35 -32.34 -8.69
C PHE A 53 27.80 -31.89 -8.86
N HIS A 54 28.47 -31.47 -7.78
CA HIS A 54 29.87 -31.05 -7.81
C HIS A 54 30.77 -32.16 -8.33
N ASP A 55 30.62 -33.37 -7.79
CA ASP A 55 31.40 -34.54 -8.20
C ASP A 55 31.11 -34.92 -9.66
N LEU A 56 29.84 -34.85 -10.04
CA LEU A 56 29.36 -35.21 -11.37
C LEU A 56 29.88 -34.27 -12.47
N LEU A 57 30.07 -32.98 -12.18
CA LEU A 57 30.50 -31.98 -13.17
C LEU A 57 31.86 -32.26 -13.80
N SER A 58 32.76 -32.96 -13.10
CA SER A 58 34.12 -33.24 -13.57
C SER A 58 34.18 -34.23 -14.74
N ARG A 59 33.14 -35.06 -14.91
CA ARG A 59 33.10 -36.18 -15.86
C ARG A 59 32.03 -36.05 -16.94
N LEU A 60 31.21 -34.99 -16.91
CA LEU A 60 30.16 -34.74 -17.89
C LEU A 60 30.58 -33.67 -18.90
N ASP A 61 30.15 -33.87 -20.15
CA ASP A 61 30.32 -32.94 -21.26
C ASP A 61 28.98 -32.62 -21.95
N GLY A 62 28.99 -31.61 -22.82
CA GLY A 62 27.85 -31.26 -23.68
C GLY A 62 26.59 -30.89 -22.90
N GLU A 63 25.44 -31.39 -23.37
CA GLU A 63 24.12 -31.03 -22.83
C GLU A 63 23.94 -31.43 -21.36
N LEU A 64 24.39 -32.64 -20.98
CA LEU A 64 24.26 -33.13 -19.61
C LEU A 64 25.07 -32.28 -18.63
N ARG A 65 26.27 -31.82 -19.02
CA ARG A 65 27.05 -30.87 -18.22
C ARG A 65 26.27 -29.57 -17.95
N PHE A 66 25.66 -28.99 -18.98
CA PHE A 66 24.90 -27.75 -18.82
C PHE A 66 23.60 -27.94 -18.02
N ARG A 67 22.94 -29.10 -18.16
CA ARG A 67 21.80 -29.47 -17.33
C ARG A 67 22.21 -29.59 -15.85
N THR A 68 23.33 -30.23 -15.57
CA THR A 68 23.91 -30.33 -14.22
C THR A 68 24.28 -28.96 -13.66
N LEU A 69 24.95 -28.10 -14.43
CA LEU A 69 25.31 -26.74 -14.02
C LEU A 69 24.06 -25.91 -13.65
N ARG A 70 22.97 -26.05 -14.40
CA ARG A 70 21.69 -25.39 -14.08
C ARG A 70 21.17 -25.83 -12.71
N TRP A 71 21.06 -27.14 -12.48
CA TRP A 71 20.54 -27.66 -11.21
C TRP A 71 21.48 -27.39 -10.04
N TYR A 72 22.79 -27.52 -10.25
CA TYR A 72 23.81 -27.19 -9.27
C TYR A 72 23.72 -25.73 -8.86
N GLY A 73 23.66 -24.81 -9.82
CA GLY A 73 23.59 -23.39 -9.54
C GLY A 73 22.32 -22.98 -8.79
N LEU A 74 21.18 -23.60 -9.13
CA LEU A 74 19.93 -23.45 -8.38
C LEU A 74 20.06 -23.93 -6.92
N THR A 75 20.67 -25.09 -6.71
CA THR A 75 20.88 -25.66 -5.37
C THR A 75 21.82 -24.79 -4.55
N LEU A 76 22.92 -24.28 -5.13
CA LEU A 76 23.84 -23.38 -4.44
C LEU A 76 23.16 -22.07 -4.02
N ASN A 77 22.36 -21.46 -4.91
CA ASN A 77 21.63 -20.25 -4.57
C ASN A 77 20.63 -20.49 -3.43
N TYR A 78 19.92 -21.63 -3.43
CA TYR A 78 19.03 -22.00 -2.32
C TYR A 78 19.78 -22.15 -1.00
N LEU A 79 21.00 -22.71 -1.03
CA LEU A 79 21.86 -22.84 0.16
C LEU A 79 22.54 -21.53 0.58
N GLY A 80 22.43 -20.46 -0.21
CA GLY A 80 23.17 -19.21 0.00
C GLY A 80 24.68 -19.35 -0.25
N GLU A 81 25.10 -20.37 -1.00
CA GLU A 81 26.50 -20.64 -1.30
C GLU A 81 26.98 -19.88 -2.56
N ASN A 82 28.27 -19.51 -2.56
CA ASN A 82 28.87 -18.76 -3.66
C ASN A 82 28.94 -19.59 -4.95
N GLY A 83 28.82 -18.91 -6.10
CA GLY A 83 29.03 -19.51 -7.42
C GLY A 83 27.77 -20.03 -8.11
N GLY A 84 26.62 -20.04 -7.43
CA GLY A 84 25.35 -20.49 -8.02
C GLY A 84 24.95 -19.70 -9.27
N LEU A 85 24.98 -18.37 -9.20
CA LEU A 85 24.75 -17.47 -10.34
C LEU A 85 25.68 -17.79 -11.54
N LYS A 86 26.97 -17.97 -11.27
CA LYS A 86 27.97 -18.28 -12.31
C LYS A 86 27.68 -19.60 -13.01
N ALA A 87 27.27 -20.62 -12.25
CA ALA A 87 26.90 -21.92 -12.81
C ALA A 87 25.65 -21.84 -13.71
N ILE A 88 24.63 -21.08 -13.31
CA ILE A 88 23.42 -20.87 -14.14
C ILE A 88 23.76 -20.10 -15.42
N GLU A 89 24.62 -19.07 -15.33
CA GLU A 89 25.11 -18.35 -16.51
C GLU A 89 25.89 -19.25 -17.47
N GLU A 90 26.80 -20.09 -16.94
CA GLU A 90 27.57 -21.05 -17.74
C GLU A 90 26.64 -22.04 -18.44
N ALA A 91 25.65 -22.59 -17.73
CA ALA A 91 24.63 -23.45 -18.32
C ALA A 91 23.89 -22.76 -19.49
N ARG A 92 23.42 -21.53 -19.28
CA ARG A 92 22.68 -20.78 -20.32
C ARG A 92 23.54 -20.51 -21.55
N ARG A 93 24.79 -20.08 -21.36
CA ARG A 93 25.76 -19.85 -22.46
C ARG A 93 26.10 -21.15 -23.18
N GLY A 94 26.19 -22.26 -22.45
CA GLY A 94 26.37 -23.60 -22.99
C GLY A 94 25.26 -24.01 -23.95
N TYR A 95 23.99 -23.93 -23.52
CA TYR A 95 22.85 -24.22 -24.40
C TYR A 95 22.78 -23.29 -25.62
N PHE A 96 23.12 -22.02 -25.46
CA PHE A 96 23.21 -21.09 -26.58
C PHE A 96 24.29 -21.52 -27.59
N SER A 97 25.45 -21.97 -27.10
CA SER A 97 26.56 -22.46 -27.92
C SER A 97 26.23 -23.78 -28.63
N LEU A 98 25.39 -24.63 -28.03
CA LEU A 98 24.82 -25.83 -28.66
C LEU A 98 23.72 -25.51 -29.70
N GLY A 99 23.39 -24.23 -29.93
CA GLY A 99 22.31 -23.81 -30.83
C GLY A 99 20.90 -23.98 -30.24
N ASN A 100 20.77 -24.46 -29.00
CA ASN A 100 19.48 -24.66 -28.34
C ASN A 100 19.00 -23.36 -27.67
N LYS A 101 18.54 -22.42 -28.51
CA LYS A 101 18.02 -21.12 -28.07
C LYS A 101 16.80 -21.24 -27.15
N VAL A 102 15.94 -22.23 -27.38
CA VAL A 102 14.75 -22.48 -26.55
C VAL A 102 15.15 -22.83 -25.12
N MET A 103 16.07 -23.78 -24.93
CA MET A 103 16.53 -24.13 -23.58
C MET A 103 17.26 -22.98 -22.89
N ALA A 104 18.08 -22.22 -23.64
CA ALA A 104 18.71 -21.00 -23.11
C ALA A 104 17.67 -19.97 -22.65
N ALA A 105 16.56 -19.81 -23.36
CA ALA A 105 15.43 -18.96 -22.96
C ALA A 105 14.67 -19.53 -21.76
N ARG A 106 14.47 -20.85 -21.68
CA ARG A 106 13.86 -21.51 -20.50
C ARG A 106 14.69 -21.32 -19.23
N ILE A 107 16.01 -21.19 -19.32
CA ILE A 107 16.88 -20.91 -18.15
C ILE A 107 16.84 -19.42 -17.78
N ALA A 108 16.46 -18.53 -18.71
CA ALA A 108 16.50 -17.09 -18.53
C ALA A 108 15.64 -16.60 -17.34
N HIS A 109 14.43 -17.14 -17.15
CA HIS A 109 13.58 -16.75 -16.01
C HIS A 109 14.22 -17.10 -14.67
N THR A 110 14.86 -18.26 -14.56
CA THR A 110 15.57 -18.68 -13.35
C THR A 110 16.75 -17.76 -13.06
N LEU A 111 17.53 -17.42 -14.08
CA LEU A 111 18.64 -16.47 -13.94
C LEU A 111 18.15 -15.07 -13.56
N ALA A 112 17.03 -14.64 -14.13
CA ALA A 112 16.41 -13.35 -13.81
C ALA A 112 15.87 -13.30 -12.38
N ALA A 113 15.26 -14.37 -11.88
CA ALA A 113 14.82 -14.46 -10.48
C ALA A 113 16.01 -14.31 -9.51
N VAL A 114 17.15 -14.95 -9.81
CA VAL A 114 18.37 -14.79 -9.00
C VAL A 114 18.91 -13.36 -9.05
N TYR A 115 18.85 -12.68 -10.20
CA TYR A 115 19.21 -11.26 -10.27
C TYR A 115 18.22 -10.37 -9.51
N LEU A 116 16.92 -10.70 -9.52
CA LEU A 116 15.89 -10.00 -8.77
C LEU A 116 16.16 -10.10 -7.26
N ASP A 117 16.47 -11.30 -6.75
CA ASP A 117 16.82 -11.53 -5.34
C ASP A 117 18.06 -10.71 -4.90
N GLN A 118 18.94 -10.38 -5.84
CA GLN A 118 20.12 -9.53 -5.62
C GLN A 118 19.86 -8.04 -5.86
N GLY A 119 18.61 -7.64 -6.15
CA GLY A 119 18.24 -6.26 -6.49
C GLY A 119 18.77 -5.76 -7.85
N ASN A 120 19.25 -6.65 -8.72
CA ASN A 120 19.85 -6.32 -10.00
C ASN A 120 18.82 -6.36 -11.15
N PHE A 121 17.84 -5.46 -11.09
CA PHE A 121 16.74 -5.38 -12.06
C PHE A 121 17.23 -5.24 -13.51
N LYS A 122 18.31 -4.46 -13.72
CA LYS A 122 18.88 -4.22 -15.05
C LYS A 122 19.34 -5.52 -15.72
N ASN A 123 20.04 -6.38 -14.99
CA ASN A 123 20.51 -7.66 -15.55
C ASN A 123 19.37 -8.66 -15.69
N ALA A 124 18.40 -8.66 -14.78
CA ALA A 124 17.19 -9.48 -14.89
C ALA A 124 16.43 -9.17 -16.20
N LEU A 125 16.16 -7.89 -16.48
CA LEU A 125 15.51 -7.43 -17.71
C LEU A 125 16.34 -7.74 -18.96
N LYS A 126 17.66 -7.56 -18.91
CA LYS A 126 18.56 -7.88 -20.03
C LYS A 126 18.51 -9.37 -20.41
N VAL A 127 18.24 -10.25 -19.45
CA VAL A 127 18.12 -11.68 -19.68
C VAL A 127 16.70 -12.07 -20.12
N LEU A 128 15.66 -11.47 -19.53
CA LEU A 128 14.25 -11.75 -19.86
C LEU A 128 13.82 -11.21 -21.22
N GLY A 129 14.18 -9.96 -21.55
CA GLY A 129 13.75 -9.27 -22.77
C GLY A 129 13.91 -10.10 -24.06
N PRO A 130 15.10 -10.64 -24.37
CA PRO A 130 15.27 -11.49 -25.55
C PRO A 130 14.74 -12.92 -25.38
N ALA A 131 14.47 -13.37 -24.15
CA ALA A 131 13.99 -14.73 -23.88
C ALA A 131 12.47 -14.86 -24.05
N ILE A 132 11.69 -13.85 -23.65
CA ILE A 132 10.22 -13.88 -23.71
C ILE A 132 9.71 -14.16 -25.14
N PRO A 133 10.16 -13.46 -26.21
CA PRO A 133 9.69 -13.76 -27.56
C PRO A 133 10.00 -15.19 -28.03
N VAL A 134 11.11 -15.78 -27.55
CA VAL A 134 11.46 -17.18 -27.85
C VAL A 134 10.52 -18.13 -27.12
N LEU A 135 10.17 -17.83 -25.86
CA LEU A 135 9.26 -18.63 -25.05
C LEU A 135 7.79 -18.51 -25.51
N GLU A 136 7.40 -17.37 -26.11
CA GLU A 136 6.09 -17.20 -26.73
C GLU A 136 5.86 -18.14 -27.91
N LEU A 137 6.92 -18.48 -28.65
CA LEU A 137 6.88 -19.43 -29.75
C LEU A 137 7.07 -20.89 -29.30
N ASP A 138 7.51 -21.13 -28.07
CA ASP A 138 7.72 -22.46 -27.51
C ASP A 138 6.39 -23.18 -27.23
N GLU A 139 6.32 -24.48 -27.47
CA GLU A 139 5.13 -25.29 -27.18
C GLU A 139 4.89 -25.38 -25.67
N ASN A 140 5.96 -25.47 -24.87
CA ASN A 140 5.84 -25.48 -23.41
C ASN A 140 5.72 -24.06 -22.86
N LYS A 141 4.51 -23.66 -22.47
CA LYS A 141 4.24 -22.32 -21.93
C LYS A 141 4.60 -22.14 -20.45
N ARG A 142 4.96 -23.19 -19.70
CA ARG A 142 5.29 -23.04 -18.26
C ARG A 142 6.45 -22.07 -17.99
N PRO A 143 7.58 -22.14 -18.73
CA PRO A 143 8.67 -21.17 -18.56
C PRO A 143 8.30 -19.74 -18.96
N LEU A 144 7.34 -19.58 -19.88
CA LEU A 144 6.81 -18.25 -20.25
C LEU A 144 6.06 -17.62 -19.09
N ILE A 145 5.17 -18.37 -18.43
CA ILE A 145 4.45 -17.90 -17.24
C ILE A 145 5.43 -17.53 -16.13
N ALA A 146 6.45 -18.37 -15.89
CA ALA A 146 7.48 -18.07 -14.90
C ALA A 146 8.26 -16.78 -15.25
N ALA A 147 8.57 -16.57 -16.54
CA ALA A 147 9.20 -15.34 -17.02
C ALA A 147 8.30 -14.11 -16.81
N PHE A 148 6.99 -14.24 -17.04
CA PHE A 148 6.03 -13.16 -16.76
C PHE A 148 5.94 -12.84 -15.27
N ASN A 149 5.90 -13.84 -14.39
CA ASN A 149 5.89 -13.61 -12.94
C ASN A 149 7.11 -12.79 -12.49
N THR A 150 8.31 -13.18 -12.94
CA THR A 150 9.53 -12.42 -12.63
C THR A 150 9.50 -11.01 -13.24
N LEU A 151 8.94 -10.85 -14.44
CA LEU A 151 8.82 -9.53 -15.07
C LEU A 151 7.85 -8.62 -14.30
N ILE A 152 6.71 -9.15 -13.87
CA ILE A 152 5.72 -8.44 -13.04
C ILE A 152 6.36 -7.98 -11.74
N ASP A 153 7.13 -8.85 -11.06
CA ASP A 153 7.84 -8.47 -9.82
C ASP A 153 8.81 -7.32 -10.07
N ILE A 154 9.60 -7.37 -11.14
CA ILE A 154 10.51 -6.27 -11.51
C ILE A 154 9.76 -4.98 -11.82
N GLN A 155 8.64 -5.05 -12.55
CA GLN A 155 7.84 -3.89 -12.93
C GLN A 155 7.20 -3.24 -11.70
N VAL A 156 6.61 -4.04 -10.81
CA VAL A 156 6.03 -3.57 -9.54
C VAL A 156 7.10 -2.92 -8.67
N ASP A 157 8.25 -3.57 -8.49
CA ASP A 157 9.37 -3.02 -7.70
C ASP A 157 9.98 -1.76 -8.32
N SER A 158 9.83 -1.57 -9.64
CA SER A 158 10.27 -0.38 -10.37
C SER A 158 9.19 0.70 -10.49
N GLY A 159 8.01 0.50 -9.90
CA GLY A 159 6.87 1.44 -9.96
C GLY A 159 6.12 1.49 -11.31
N GLN A 160 6.39 0.55 -12.21
CA GLN A 160 5.77 0.43 -13.54
C GLN A 160 4.46 -0.38 -13.45
N LEU A 161 3.45 0.20 -12.79
CA LEU A 161 2.21 -0.52 -12.47
C LEU A 161 1.35 -0.82 -13.70
N ASP A 162 1.31 0.08 -14.68
CA ASP A 162 0.56 -0.11 -15.92
C ASP A 162 1.15 -1.26 -16.76
N GLU A 163 2.47 -1.28 -16.92
CA GLU A 163 3.17 -2.34 -17.66
C GLU A 163 3.09 -3.69 -16.93
N ALA A 164 3.05 -3.69 -15.59
CA ALA A 164 2.79 -4.88 -14.78
C ALA A 164 1.37 -5.43 -15.06
N GLY A 165 0.37 -4.56 -15.20
CA GLY A 165 -1.00 -4.92 -15.56
C GLY A 165 -1.07 -5.61 -16.93
N GLU A 166 -0.47 -5.02 -17.96
CA GLU A 166 -0.42 -5.62 -19.31
C GLU A 166 0.28 -6.98 -19.32
N THR A 167 1.37 -7.11 -18.56
CA THR A 167 2.13 -8.36 -18.45
C THR A 167 1.32 -9.43 -17.73
N LEU A 168 0.57 -9.05 -16.70
CA LEU A 168 -0.30 -9.93 -15.94
C LEU A 168 -1.47 -10.47 -16.79
N GLU A 169 -2.10 -9.62 -17.60
CA GLU A 169 -3.15 -10.03 -18.53
C GLU A 169 -2.64 -11.08 -19.53
N ARG A 170 -1.43 -10.88 -20.08
CA ARG A 170 -0.78 -11.86 -20.96
C ARG A 170 -0.48 -13.18 -20.25
N ALA A 171 -0.05 -13.12 -18.99
CA ALA A 171 0.18 -14.31 -18.17
C ALA A 171 -1.12 -15.09 -17.91
N GLN A 172 -2.21 -14.39 -17.58
CA GLN A 172 -3.52 -14.99 -17.34
C GLN A 172 -4.08 -15.64 -18.61
N ALA A 173 -4.01 -14.95 -19.76
CA ALA A 173 -4.42 -15.51 -21.04
C ALA A 173 -3.63 -16.80 -21.37
N THR A 174 -2.32 -16.80 -21.09
CA THR A 174 -1.47 -17.98 -21.28
C THR A 174 -1.84 -19.12 -20.32
N ALA A 175 -2.09 -18.82 -19.05
CA ALA A 175 -2.48 -19.81 -18.05
C ALA A 175 -3.86 -20.43 -18.33
N ALA A 176 -4.81 -19.64 -18.84
CA ALA A 176 -6.13 -20.09 -19.23
C ALA A 176 -6.06 -21.13 -20.38
N LEU A 177 -5.17 -20.92 -21.35
CA LEU A 177 -4.93 -21.89 -22.43
C LEU A 177 -4.34 -23.22 -21.92
N LEU A 178 -3.64 -23.21 -20.79
CA LEU A 178 -3.11 -24.41 -20.15
C LEU A 178 -4.14 -25.12 -19.26
N HIS A 179 -5.35 -24.56 -19.09
CA HIS A 179 -6.36 -25.05 -18.15
C HIS A 179 -5.79 -25.30 -16.74
N ASN A 180 -4.93 -24.38 -16.28
CA ASN A 180 -4.28 -24.49 -14.98
C ASN A 180 -4.89 -23.51 -13.99
N ASP A 181 -5.95 -23.95 -13.33
CA ASP A 181 -6.72 -23.12 -12.38
C ASP A 181 -5.89 -22.66 -11.18
N TYR A 182 -4.92 -23.46 -10.73
CA TYR A 182 -3.99 -23.08 -9.67
C TYR A 182 -3.13 -21.87 -10.05
N VAL A 183 -2.57 -21.89 -11.26
CA VAL A 183 -1.76 -20.76 -11.74
C VAL A 183 -2.62 -19.51 -11.98
N LEU A 184 -3.83 -19.69 -12.53
CA LEU A 184 -4.78 -18.59 -12.69
C LEU A 184 -5.11 -17.93 -11.34
N LEU A 185 -5.36 -18.74 -10.30
CA LEU A 185 -5.66 -18.27 -8.95
C LEU A 185 -4.52 -17.40 -8.38
N GLN A 186 -3.26 -17.82 -8.58
CA GLN A 186 -2.09 -17.06 -8.14
C GLN A 186 -1.93 -15.74 -8.91
N LEU A 187 -2.23 -15.73 -10.21
CA LEU A 187 -2.20 -14.51 -11.03
C LEU A 187 -3.35 -13.56 -10.66
N ASP A 188 -4.54 -14.09 -10.33
CA ASP A 188 -5.67 -13.29 -9.84
C ASP A 188 -5.33 -12.60 -8.51
N ALA A 189 -4.64 -13.30 -7.59
CA ALA A 189 -4.14 -12.68 -6.35
C ALA A 189 -3.16 -11.53 -6.63
N ARG A 190 -2.28 -11.68 -7.62
CA ARG A 190 -1.36 -10.61 -8.06
C ARG A 190 -2.10 -9.41 -8.68
N ARG A 191 -3.20 -9.64 -9.39
CA ARG A 191 -4.05 -8.54 -9.92
C ARG A 191 -4.61 -7.70 -8.79
N ILE A 192 -5.09 -8.36 -7.73
CA ILE A 192 -5.60 -7.70 -6.54
C ILE A 192 -4.49 -6.91 -5.81
N ASP A 193 -3.26 -7.42 -5.75
CA ASP A 193 -2.12 -6.67 -5.20
C ASP A 193 -1.80 -5.42 -6.04
N LEU A 194 -1.85 -5.53 -7.37
CA LEU A 194 -1.66 -4.41 -8.27
C LEU A 194 -2.74 -3.33 -8.10
N MET A 195 -4.00 -3.75 -7.94
CA MET A 195 -5.13 -2.85 -7.61
C MET A 195 -4.88 -2.07 -6.32
N LEU A 196 -4.38 -2.74 -5.25
CA LEU A 196 -4.03 -2.08 -3.99
C LEU A 196 -2.93 -1.03 -4.15
N ARG A 197 -1.89 -1.35 -4.95
CA ARG A 197 -0.74 -0.47 -5.20
C ARG A 197 -1.10 0.71 -6.10
N GLY A 198 -1.91 0.48 -7.14
CA GLY A 198 -2.40 1.50 -8.07
C GLY A 198 -3.52 2.37 -7.49
N GLY A 199 -4.18 1.91 -6.42
CA GLY A 199 -5.33 2.61 -5.83
C GLY A 199 -6.63 2.46 -6.64
N ASP A 200 -6.68 1.52 -7.58
CA ASP A 200 -7.91 1.16 -8.30
C ASP A 200 -8.70 0.15 -7.48
N TYR A 201 -9.70 0.63 -6.76
CA TYR A 201 -10.56 -0.20 -5.92
C TYR A 201 -11.84 -0.68 -6.64
N GLY A 202 -11.97 -0.42 -7.96
CA GLY A 202 -13.13 -0.83 -8.74
C GLY A 202 -13.33 -2.35 -8.74
N GLY A 203 -14.42 -2.84 -8.13
CA GLY A 203 -14.69 -4.28 -8.03
C GLY A 203 -13.70 -5.07 -7.15
N PHE A 204 -12.85 -4.38 -6.37
CA PHE A 204 -11.82 -5.00 -5.52
C PHE A 204 -12.39 -6.04 -4.55
N ILE A 205 -13.50 -5.71 -3.88
CA ILE A 205 -14.15 -6.60 -2.91
C ILE A 205 -14.83 -7.78 -3.60
N GLU A 206 -15.47 -7.56 -4.74
CA GLU A 206 -16.09 -8.63 -5.53
C GLU A 206 -15.03 -9.64 -5.99
N GLN A 207 -13.88 -9.15 -6.47
CA GLN A 207 -12.76 -9.98 -6.87
C GLN A 207 -12.14 -10.74 -5.69
N LEU A 208 -12.02 -10.13 -4.51
CA LEU A 208 -11.54 -10.81 -3.31
C LEU A 208 -12.48 -11.92 -2.84
N ILE A 209 -13.80 -11.69 -2.90
CA ILE A 209 -14.80 -12.71 -2.55
C ILE A 209 -14.75 -13.88 -3.54
N ASP A 210 -14.69 -13.60 -4.85
CA ASP A 210 -14.52 -14.62 -5.89
C ASP A 210 -13.24 -15.43 -5.66
N LEU A 211 -12.12 -14.74 -5.44
CA LEU A 211 -10.82 -15.36 -5.20
C LEU A 211 -10.84 -16.26 -3.96
N ALA A 212 -11.42 -15.80 -2.84
CA ALA A 212 -11.52 -16.59 -1.63
C ALA A 212 -12.32 -17.89 -1.84
N ASN A 213 -13.47 -17.81 -2.53
CA ASN A 213 -14.31 -18.97 -2.78
C ASN A 213 -13.61 -19.98 -3.70
N ARG A 214 -13.04 -19.53 -4.82
CA ARG A 214 -12.28 -20.40 -5.75
C ARG A 214 -11.05 -21.01 -5.10
N ALA A 215 -10.33 -20.25 -4.28
CA ALA A 215 -9.16 -20.74 -3.55
C ALA A 215 -9.53 -21.85 -2.54
N GLU A 216 -10.65 -21.69 -1.83
CA GLU A 216 -11.15 -22.71 -0.91
C GLU A 216 -11.60 -23.99 -1.63
N GLU A 217 -12.28 -23.86 -2.77
CA GLU A 217 -12.67 -25.00 -3.61
C GLU A 217 -11.45 -25.81 -4.08
N LEU A 218 -10.37 -25.12 -4.46
CA LEU A 218 -9.09 -25.72 -4.87
C LEU A 218 -8.20 -26.12 -3.69
N ARG A 219 -8.59 -25.81 -2.45
CA ARG A 219 -7.78 -26.03 -1.23
C ARG A 219 -6.41 -25.34 -1.26
N GLU A 220 -6.33 -24.19 -1.92
CA GLU A 220 -5.13 -23.37 -2.01
C GLU A 220 -5.03 -22.40 -0.84
N PHE A 221 -4.50 -22.92 0.27
CA PHE A 221 -4.48 -22.22 1.55
C PHE A 221 -3.85 -20.82 1.50
N ASN A 222 -2.70 -20.67 0.82
CA ASN A 222 -1.98 -19.39 0.78
C ASN A 222 -2.83 -18.27 0.14
N VAL A 223 -3.59 -18.61 -0.91
CA VAL A 223 -4.45 -17.64 -1.60
C VAL A 223 -5.73 -17.40 -0.83
N THR A 224 -6.29 -18.43 -0.19
CA THR A 224 -7.41 -18.27 0.75
C THR A 224 -7.03 -17.33 1.90
N GLU A 225 -5.87 -17.52 2.52
CA GLU A 225 -5.38 -16.67 3.59
C GLU A 225 -5.19 -15.22 3.13
N TYR A 226 -4.57 -15.02 1.96
CA TYR A 226 -4.45 -13.70 1.35
C TYR A 226 -5.83 -13.05 1.21
N ALA A 227 -6.76 -13.69 0.51
CA ALA A 227 -8.06 -13.11 0.20
C ALA A 227 -8.89 -12.81 1.48
N LEU A 228 -8.96 -13.76 2.41
CA LEU A 228 -9.71 -13.59 3.66
C LEU A 228 -9.07 -12.54 4.58
N SER A 229 -7.74 -12.45 4.64
CA SER A 229 -7.06 -11.42 5.43
C SER A 229 -7.33 -10.02 4.89
N HIS A 230 -7.31 -9.85 3.57
CA HIS A 230 -7.65 -8.57 2.94
C HIS A 230 -9.13 -8.20 3.10
N LEU A 231 -10.05 -9.16 2.98
CA LEU A 231 -11.47 -8.96 3.27
C LEU A 231 -11.71 -8.57 4.73
N ALA A 232 -11.10 -9.28 5.67
CA ALA A 232 -11.21 -8.97 7.10
C ALA A 232 -10.67 -7.57 7.41
N ASN A 233 -9.52 -7.20 6.84
CA ASN A 233 -8.97 -5.87 6.98
C ASN A 233 -9.93 -4.80 6.42
N HIS A 234 -10.50 -5.04 5.23
CA HIS A 234 -11.49 -4.13 4.63
C HIS A 234 -12.74 -3.98 5.51
N TYR A 235 -13.39 -5.09 5.88
CA TYR A 235 -14.57 -5.06 6.76
C TYR A 235 -14.27 -4.35 8.07
N SER A 236 -13.09 -4.58 8.64
CA SER A 236 -12.67 -3.88 9.84
C SER A 236 -12.47 -2.38 9.64
N ARG A 237 -12.03 -1.94 8.46
CA ARG A 237 -11.82 -0.52 8.13
C ARG A 237 -13.13 0.22 7.94
N ILE A 238 -14.13 -0.43 7.33
CA ILE A 238 -15.44 0.18 7.09
C ILE A 238 -16.39 0.08 8.29
N GLY A 239 -15.92 -0.44 9.43
CA GLY A 239 -16.70 -0.57 10.67
C GLY A 239 -17.57 -1.83 10.77
N GLU A 240 -17.56 -2.69 9.75
CA GLU A 240 -18.24 -4.00 9.73
C GLU A 240 -17.48 -5.04 10.56
N HIS A 241 -17.24 -4.74 11.83
CA HIS A 241 -16.40 -5.57 12.72
C HIS A 241 -16.96 -6.98 12.92
N ALA A 242 -18.27 -7.15 12.85
CA ALA A 242 -18.89 -8.47 12.94
C ALA A 242 -18.51 -9.35 11.75
N GLU A 243 -18.53 -8.80 10.53
CA GLU A 243 -18.07 -9.52 9.33
C GLU A 243 -16.56 -9.74 9.34
N ALA A 244 -15.78 -8.76 9.78
CA ALA A 244 -14.33 -8.94 9.93
C ALA A 244 -14.00 -10.12 10.87
N VAL A 245 -14.69 -10.20 12.02
CA VAL A 245 -14.53 -11.31 12.98
C VAL A 245 -14.99 -12.63 12.37
N ARG A 246 -16.13 -12.68 11.65
CA ARG A 246 -16.58 -13.89 10.95
C ARG A 246 -15.55 -14.36 9.91
N THR A 247 -15.01 -13.43 9.13
CA THR A 247 -14.03 -13.69 8.07
C THR A 247 -12.74 -14.28 8.64
N ILE A 248 -12.21 -13.69 9.71
CA ILE A 248 -11.04 -14.24 10.43
C ILE A 248 -11.36 -15.57 11.11
N ALA A 249 -12.55 -15.74 11.68
CA ALA A 249 -12.94 -17.02 12.29
C ALA A 249 -12.98 -18.14 11.24
N ARG A 250 -13.48 -17.86 10.03
CA ARG A 250 -13.41 -18.76 8.87
C ARG A 250 -11.95 -19.11 8.56
N LEU A 251 -11.07 -18.12 8.46
CA LEU A 251 -9.64 -18.35 8.20
C LEU A 251 -8.97 -19.22 9.29
N ARG A 252 -9.21 -18.91 10.57
CA ARG A 252 -8.66 -19.68 11.70
C ARG A 252 -9.18 -21.10 11.80
N ALA A 253 -10.38 -21.37 11.31
CA ALA A 253 -10.93 -22.71 11.23
C ALA A 253 -10.20 -23.56 10.18
N LEU A 254 -9.68 -22.93 9.11
CA LEU A 254 -8.88 -23.60 8.08
C LEU A 254 -7.44 -23.81 8.54
N ASN A 255 -6.83 -22.81 9.17
CA ASN A 255 -5.49 -22.91 9.75
C ASN A 255 -5.37 -22.06 11.02
N PRO A 256 -5.08 -22.69 12.18
CA PRO A 256 -4.82 -21.96 13.41
C PRO A 256 -3.53 -21.13 13.39
N ASP A 257 -2.52 -21.54 12.60
CA ASP A 257 -1.22 -20.88 12.52
C ASP A 257 -1.23 -19.85 11.38
N LEU A 258 -1.56 -18.61 11.75
CA LEU A 258 -1.72 -17.50 10.83
C LEU A 258 -0.38 -16.88 10.43
N SER A 259 -0.29 -16.45 9.17
CA SER A 259 0.83 -15.66 8.67
C SER A 259 1.05 -14.38 9.47
N LEU A 260 2.24 -13.78 9.33
CA LEU A 260 2.58 -12.50 9.95
C LEU A 260 1.55 -11.42 9.55
N TYR A 261 1.17 -11.36 8.28
CA TYR A 261 0.21 -10.38 7.78
C TYR A 261 -1.20 -10.58 8.37
N ALA A 262 -1.73 -11.81 8.39
CA ALA A 262 -3.02 -12.09 9.00
C ALA A 262 -3.06 -11.70 10.49
N ARG A 263 -1.94 -11.87 11.20
CA ARG A 263 -1.79 -11.42 12.59
C ARG A 263 -1.71 -9.90 12.74
N VAL A 264 -1.08 -9.20 11.81
CA VAL A 264 -1.17 -7.72 11.74
C VAL A 264 -2.62 -7.27 11.55
N VAL A 265 -3.37 -7.91 10.65
CA VAL A 265 -4.79 -7.60 10.43
C VAL A 265 -5.61 -7.82 11.70
N LEU A 266 -5.38 -8.93 12.41
CA LEU A 266 -5.99 -9.20 13.72
C LEU A 266 -5.70 -8.10 14.76
N ALA A 267 -4.45 -7.63 14.81
CA ALA A 267 -4.06 -6.55 15.70
C ALA A 267 -4.76 -5.22 15.33
N MET A 268 -4.82 -4.90 14.04
CA MET A 268 -5.57 -3.74 13.53
C MET A 268 -7.07 -3.83 13.83
N MET A 269 -7.66 -5.02 13.74
CA MET A 269 -9.05 -5.26 14.12
C MET A 269 -9.30 -5.02 15.62
N ALA A 270 -8.33 -5.34 16.48
CA ALA A 270 -8.44 -4.99 17.91
C ALA A 270 -8.32 -3.48 18.11
N LEU A 271 -7.35 -2.84 17.45
CA LEU A 271 -7.12 -1.40 17.54
C LEU A 271 -8.36 -0.60 17.15
N ARG A 272 -8.97 -0.92 16.00
CA ARG A 272 -10.18 -0.24 15.48
C ARG A 272 -11.43 -0.46 16.34
N ARG A 273 -11.46 -1.52 17.16
CA ARG A 273 -12.53 -1.75 18.15
C ARG A 273 -12.24 -1.09 19.51
N GLY A 274 -11.16 -0.32 19.62
CA GLY A 274 -10.77 0.40 20.83
C GLY A 274 -9.84 -0.38 21.77
N ASP A 275 -9.50 -1.64 21.47
CA ASP A 275 -8.58 -2.44 22.29
C ASP A 275 -7.13 -2.20 21.86
N SER A 276 -6.66 -0.98 22.12
CA SER A 276 -5.32 -0.52 21.74
C SER A 276 -4.20 -1.26 22.50
N ALA A 277 -4.48 -1.71 23.72
CA ALA A 277 -3.51 -2.45 24.54
C ALA A 277 -3.24 -3.85 23.98
N SER A 278 -4.29 -4.58 23.58
CA SER A 278 -4.11 -5.88 22.92
C SER A 278 -3.48 -5.72 21.54
N ALA A 279 -3.87 -4.70 20.77
CA ALA A 279 -3.26 -4.39 19.48
C ALA A 279 -1.74 -4.17 19.60
N LEU A 280 -1.31 -3.32 20.55
CA LEU A 280 0.10 -3.07 20.82
C LEU A 280 0.87 -4.37 21.11
N ARG A 281 0.32 -5.23 21.99
CA ARG A 281 0.95 -6.52 22.31
C ARG A 281 1.07 -7.42 21.09
N MET A 282 0.00 -7.57 20.32
CA MET A 282 -0.01 -8.43 19.12
C MET A 282 0.97 -7.92 18.05
N HIS A 283 1.06 -6.60 17.83
CA HIS A 283 2.04 -6.03 16.89
C HIS A 283 3.49 -6.30 17.34
N LEU A 284 3.78 -6.21 18.64
CA LEU A 284 5.11 -6.52 19.17
C LEU A 284 5.45 -8.03 19.06
N GLU A 285 4.46 -8.91 19.25
CA GLU A 285 4.63 -10.36 19.02
C GLU A 285 4.95 -10.66 17.55
N VAL A 286 4.24 -10.01 16.60
CA VAL A 286 4.53 -10.14 15.16
C VAL A 286 5.93 -9.60 14.84
N ARG A 287 6.31 -8.46 15.41
CA ARG A 287 7.64 -7.84 15.23
C ARG A 287 8.76 -8.81 15.64
N GLU A 288 8.63 -9.43 16.81
CA GLU A 288 9.63 -10.36 17.33
C GLU A 288 9.82 -11.54 16.39
N GLU A 289 8.71 -12.16 15.96
CA GLU A 289 8.77 -13.31 15.07
C GLU A 289 9.28 -12.96 13.67
N ALA A 290 8.85 -11.83 13.11
CA ALA A 290 9.34 -11.35 11.82
C ALA A 290 10.86 -11.13 11.86
N THR A 291 11.38 -10.61 12.97
CA THR A 291 12.82 -10.42 13.18
C THR A 291 13.56 -11.75 13.22
N GLN A 292 13.02 -12.76 13.93
CA GLN A 292 13.60 -14.11 13.98
C GLN A 292 13.63 -14.78 12.60
N ARG A 293 12.65 -14.49 11.74
CA ARG A 293 12.55 -15.00 10.36
C ARG A 293 13.38 -14.21 9.35
N GLY A 294 14.02 -13.11 9.74
CA GLY A 294 14.71 -12.20 8.81
C GLY A 294 13.77 -11.40 7.89
N ALA A 295 12.47 -11.35 8.20
CA ALA A 295 11.46 -10.62 7.44
C ALA A 295 11.46 -9.13 7.85
N HIS A 296 12.51 -8.40 7.46
CA HIS A 296 12.76 -7.02 7.93
C HIS A 296 11.62 -6.04 7.62
N ILE A 297 10.96 -6.16 6.45
CA ILE A 297 9.84 -5.27 6.08
C ILE A 297 8.64 -5.51 6.99
N ASP A 298 8.25 -6.77 7.22
CA ASP A 298 7.13 -7.10 8.12
C ASP A 298 7.43 -6.72 9.56
N ALA A 299 8.69 -6.90 10.00
CA ALA A 299 9.15 -6.44 11.29
C ALA A 299 8.98 -4.92 11.41
N THR A 300 9.42 -4.14 10.41
CA THR A 300 9.32 -2.67 10.41
C THR A 300 7.86 -2.23 10.40
N ARG A 301 7.01 -2.85 9.56
CA ARG A 301 5.57 -2.62 9.52
C ARG A 301 4.91 -2.84 10.89
N ALA A 302 5.20 -3.98 11.52
CA ALA A 302 4.63 -4.30 12.83
C ALA A 302 5.06 -3.27 13.89
N LEU A 303 6.30 -2.76 13.83
CA LEU A 303 6.79 -1.74 14.74
C LEU A 303 6.10 -0.37 14.54
N LEU A 304 5.85 0.04 13.29
CA LEU A 304 5.06 1.25 12.98
C LEU A 304 3.65 1.16 13.57
N LEU A 305 2.99 0.03 13.41
CA LEU A 305 1.63 -0.18 13.91
C LEU A 305 1.59 -0.35 15.44
N ALA A 306 2.65 -0.88 16.04
CA ALA A 306 2.85 -0.86 17.49
C ALA A 306 2.98 0.58 18.01
N ALA A 307 3.77 1.43 17.35
CA ALA A 307 3.87 2.84 17.69
C ALA A 307 2.51 3.55 17.59
N PHE A 308 1.72 3.21 16.56
CA PHE A 308 0.37 3.74 16.39
C PHE A 308 -0.59 3.28 17.50
N SER A 309 -0.49 2.02 17.92
CA SER A 309 -1.26 1.51 19.05
C SER A 309 -0.93 2.27 20.35
N ALA A 310 0.34 2.56 20.60
CA ALA A 310 0.76 3.39 21.74
C ALA A 310 0.27 4.85 21.62
N TYR A 311 0.26 5.42 20.41
CA TYR A 311 -0.32 6.74 20.15
C TYR A 311 -1.82 6.78 20.49
N ARG A 312 -2.60 5.78 20.06
CA ARG A 312 -4.04 5.67 20.37
C ARG A 312 -4.33 5.51 21.87
N MET A 313 -3.37 4.96 22.63
CA MET A 313 -3.42 4.89 24.10
C MET A 313 -3.03 6.20 24.79
N ASN A 314 -2.60 7.22 24.04
CA ASN A 314 -1.98 8.45 24.54
C ASN A 314 -0.69 8.20 25.35
N ASP A 315 0.00 7.07 25.12
CA ASP A 315 1.32 6.75 25.68
C ASP A 315 2.41 7.33 24.76
N LEU A 316 2.51 8.66 24.77
CA LEU A 316 3.39 9.42 23.87
C LEU A 316 4.89 9.05 24.03
N PRO A 317 5.44 8.81 25.23
CA PRO A 317 6.83 8.36 25.37
C PRO A 317 7.10 7.03 24.67
N ARG A 318 6.18 6.05 24.82
CA ARG A 318 6.32 4.75 24.16
C ARG A 318 6.13 4.83 22.66
N CYS A 319 5.14 5.61 22.20
CA CYS A 319 4.94 5.92 20.79
C CYS A 319 6.23 6.49 20.17
N THR A 320 6.83 7.47 20.84
CA THR A 320 8.06 8.13 20.37
C THR A 320 9.23 7.15 20.26
N GLY A 321 9.43 6.28 21.26
CA GLY A 321 10.48 5.27 21.23
C GLY A 321 10.32 4.29 20.06
N LEU A 322 9.13 3.69 19.92
CA LEU A 322 8.84 2.71 18.86
C LEU A 322 8.89 3.34 17.46
N LEU A 323 8.35 4.56 17.30
CA LEU A 323 8.34 5.25 16.02
C LEU A 323 9.74 5.68 15.59
N SER A 324 10.58 6.14 16.53
CA SER A 324 11.97 6.46 16.24
C SER A 324 12.74 5.26 15.68
N GLU A 325 12.56 4.09 16.28
CA GLU A 325 13.19 2.86 15.81
C GLU A 325 12.67 2.46 14.42
N ALA A 326 11.35 2.48 14.22
CA ALA A 326 10.76 2.14 12.93
C ALA A 326 11.19 3.09 11.79
N LEU A 327 11.29 4.39 12.05
CA LEU A 327 11.73 5.37 11.06
C LEU A 327 13.22 5.20 10.70
N LEU A 328 14.07 4.86 11.68
CA LEU A 328 15.47 4.54 11.40
C LEU A 328 15.63 3.31 10.51
N GLU A 329 14.82 2.28 10.74
CA GLU A 329 14.81 1.09 9.89
C GLU A 329 14.33 1.38 8.48
N LEU A 330 13.24 2.15 8.35
CA LEU A 330 12.73 2.60 7.05
C LEU A 330 13.78 3.39 6.25
N ALA A 331 14.49 4.33 6.89
CA ALA A 331 15.52 5.12 6.24
C ALA A 331 16.70 4.28 5.72
N GLY A 332 16.93 3.10 6.31
CA GLY A 332 17.94 2.15 5.86
C GLY A 332 17.53 1.25 4.70
N LEU A 333 16.25 1.23 4.32
CA LEU A 333 15.73 0.36 3.25
C LEU A 333 15.78 1.04 1.86
N PRO A 334 15.96 0.26 0.77
CA PRO A 334 15.83 0.80 -0.58
C PRO A 334 14.44 1.42 -0.82
N HIS A 335 14.39 2.68 -1.25
CA HIS A 335 13.17 3.51 -1.29
C HIS A 335 12.01 2.90 -2.09
N ALA A 336 12.28 2.25 -3.21
CA ALA A 336 11.24 1.69 -4.09
C ALA A 336 10.50 0.49 -3.46
N GLN A 337 11.20 -0.33 -2.67
CA GLN A 337 10.64 -1.53 -2.03
C GLN A 337 9.88 -1.21 -0.74
N SER A 338 10.34 -0.21 0.01
CA SER A 338 9.76 0.19 1.30
C SER A 338 8.46 0.99 1.13
N GLN A 339 8.40 1.93 0.18
CA GLN A 339 7.22 2.80 0.02
C GLN A 339 5.99 2.04 -0.47
N ALA A 340 6.10 1.25 -1.55
CA ALA A 340 4.94 0.56 -2.11
C ALA A 340 4.34 -0.47 -1.13
N SER A 341 5.19 -1.16 -0.37
CA SER A 341 4.77 -2.22 0.56
C SER A 341 4.12 -1.68 1.84
N ILE A 342 4.50 -0.49 2.29
CA ILE A 342 4.05 0.09 3.57
C ILE A 342 3.07 1.26 3.34
N ALA A 343 2.88 1.73 2.10
CA ALA A 343 1.96 2.82 1.76
C ALA A 343 0.53 2.68 2.34
N PRO A 344 -0.11 1.49 2.33
CA PRO A 344 -1.42 1.33 2.98
C PRO A 344 -1.37 1.62 4.49
N ASP A 345 -0.30 1.19 5.16
CA ASP A 345 -0.09 1.38 6.60
C ASP A 345 0.22 2.85 6.91
N LEU A 346 1.03 3.52 6.08
CA LEU A 346 1.36 4.96 6.23
C LEU A 346 0.09 5.84 6.16
N ARG A 347 -0.87 5.48 5.30
CA ARG A 347 -2.17 6.17 5.23
C ARG A 347 -3.00 5.98 6.49
N GLU A 348 -2.97 4.78 7.09
CA GLU A 348 -3.70 4.49 8.33
C GLU A 348 -3.14 5.28 9.52
N ILE A 349 -1.82 5.48 9.57
CA ILE A 349 -1.13 6.11 10.71
C ILE A 349 -0.88 7.61 10.54
N GLU A 350 -1.52 8.26 9.56
CA GLU A 350 -1.26 9.65 9.16
C GLU A 350 -1.32 10.63 10.35
N GLU A 351 -2.28 10.44 11.26
CA GLU A 351 -2.43 11.30 12.45
C GLU A 351 -1.21 11.21 13.39
N MET A 352 -0.64 10.02 13.56
CA MET A 352 0.60 9.82 14.33
C MET A 352 1.81 10.42 13.60
N LEU A 353 1.86 10.35 12.27
CA LEU A 353 2.95 10.97 11.50
C LEU A 353 2.91 12.50 11.62
N ALA A 354 1.72 13.11 11.69
CA ALA A 354 1.59 14.54 11.97
C ALA A 354 2.04 14.90 13.39
N TYR A 355 1.76 14.05 14.38
CA TYR A 355 2.36 14.18 15.71
C TYR A 355 3.89 14.15 15.65
N ALA A 356 4.47 13.19 14.92
CA ALA A 356 5.91 13.04 14.76
C ALA A 356 6.58 14.27 14.09
N ARG A 357 5.92 14.89 13.08
CA ARG A 357 6.38 16.14 12.45
C ARG A 357 6.54 17.29 13.43
N LEU A 358 5.77 17.30 14.51
CA LEU A 358 5.81 18.32 15.55
C LEU A 358 6.77 17.97 16.71
N GLN A 359 7.40 16.79 16.69
CA GLN A 359 8.38 16.38 17.71
C GLN A 359 9.82 16.62 17.24
N PRO A 360 10.64 17.36 18.00
CA PRO A 360 12.03 17.68 17.63
C PRO A 360 12.91 16.46 17.32
N ASN A 361 12.71 15.35 18.01
CA ASN A 361 13.52 14.13 17.87
C ASN A 361 13.02 13.20 16.75
N LEU A 362 11.76 13.31 16.33
CA LEU A 362 11.19 12.46 15.29
C LEU A 362 11.17 13.14 13.92
N ALA A 363 11.04 14.47 13.85
CA ALA A 363 10.94 15.20 12.59
C ALA A 363 12.14 14.93 11.63
N PRO A 364 13.40 14.93 12.09
CA PRO A 364 14.53 14.62 11.19
C PRO A 364 14.52 13.17 10.69
N LEU A 365 14.08 12.22 11.52
CA LEU A 365 13.96 10.81 11.14
C LEU A 365 12.85 10.60 10.11
N LEU A 366 11.74 11.33 10.26
CA LEU A 366 10.63 11.29 9.33
C LEU A 366 11.02 11.84 7.97
N GLU A 367 11.75 12.95 7.92
CA GLU A 367 12.29 13.51 6.67
C GLU A 367 13.24 12.52 5.98
N ALA A 368 14.15 11.90 6.73
CA ALA A 368 15.08 10.90 6.20
C ALA A 368 14.40 9.60 5.74
N ALA A 369 13.33 9.17 6.42
CA ALA A 369 12.65 7.91 6.13
C ALA A 369 11.63 8.02 4.99
N LEU A 370 11.04 9.20 4.79
CA LEU A 370 9.89 9.35 3.90
C LEU A 370 10.08 10.37 2.78
N GLU A 371 11.22 11.08 2.68
CA GLU A 371 11.71 12.09 1.70
C GLU A 371 10.68 13.05 1.03
N ASP A 372 9.51 12.56 0.60
CA ASP A 372 8.36 13.23 0.02
C ASP A 372 7.03 12.88 0.76
N ALA A 373 6.95 13.18 2.05
CA ALA A 373 5.73 12.98 2.84
C ALA A 373 4.56 13.94 2.47
N SER A 374 4.73 14.73 1.41
CA SER A 374 3.70 15.50 0.69
C SER A 374 2.73 14.60 -0.09
N SER A 375 3.18 13.39 -0.48
CA SER A 375 2.42 12.40 -1.27
C SER A 375 1.49 11.50 -0.43
N LEU A 376 1.64 11.48 0.89
CA LEU A 376 0.80 10.71 1.83
C LEU A 376 -0.61 11.31 2.05
N GLY A 377 -0.97 12.34 1.29
CA GLY A 377 -2.29 12.96 1.30
C GLY A 377 -3.35 12.09 0.63
N GLY A 378 -3.68 10.96 1.22
CA GLY A 378 -4.85 10.16 0.91
C GLY A 378 -5.65 9.97 2.19
N THR A 379 -6.74 10.72 2.35
CA THR A 379 -7.55 10.73 3.57
C THR A 379 -8.14 9.39 3.94
N LEU A 380 -8.01 9.04 5.22
CA LEU A 380 -9.01 8.25 5.94
C LEU A 380 -9.11 8.76 7.37
N ARG A 381 -10.34 8.99 7.85
CA ARG A 381 -10.63 9.37 9.24
C ARG A 381 -11.81 8.62 9.86
N ASP A 382 -11.45 7.80 10.85
CA ASP A 382 -12.00 7.44 12.17
C ASP A 382 -13.49 7.53 12.59
N ASP A 383 -14.44 8.17 11.90
CA ASP A 383 -15.80 8.34 12.44
C ASP A 383 -16.94 7.80 11.51
N LEU A 384 -17.13 6.46 11.41
CA LEU A 384 -17.96 5.81 10.37
C LEU A 384 -19.16 4.96 10.87
N PHE A 385 -19.99 5.40 11.82
CA PHE A 385 -20.99 4.48 12.41
C PHE A 385 -22.45 4.95 12.31
N THR A 386 -23.13 4.66 11.18
CA THR A 386 -24.58 4.38 11.11
C THR A 386 -24.91 3.52 9.86
N SER A 387 -25.95 2.67 9.92
CA SER A 387 -26.40 1.72 8.87
C SER A 387 -27.02 2.37 7.62
N GLY A 388 -26.41 3.46 7.14
CA GLY A 388 -26.79 4.22 5.96
C GLY A 388 -25.61 4.45 5.02
N MET A 389 -25.88 4.91 3.80
CA MET A 389 -24.87 5.35 2.82
C MET A 389 -23.90 6.34 3.48
N ARG A 390 -22.61 6.06 3.49
CA ARG A 390 -21.63 6.98 4.07
C ARG A 390 -21.11 7.95 3.02
N LEU A 391 -21.15 9.23 3.32
CA LEU A 391 -20.66 10.29 2.46
C LEU A 391 -19.59 11.09 3.17
N GLU A 392 -18.37 11.04 2.62
CA GLU A 392 -17.27 11.90 3.04
C GLU A 392 -17.16 13.02 2.05
N ILE A 393 -17.40 14.25 2.50
CA ILE A 393 -17.31 15.43 1.68
C ILE A 393 -15.99 16.11 2.03
N MET A 394 -15.04 16.01 1.11
CA MET A 394 -13.75 16.67 1.19
C MET A 394 -13.87 18.09 0.66
N THR A 395 -13.58 19.05 1.52
CA THR A 395 -13.74 20.47 1.28
C THR A 395 -12.45 21.25 1.52
N LEU A 396 -11.44 20.69 2.19
CA LEU A 396 -10.18 21.36 2.47
C LEU A 396 -9.14 21.02 1.41
N GLY A 397 -8.60 22.04 0.73
CA GLY A 397 -7.56 21.92 -0.30
C GLY A 397 -8.03 21.27 -1.62
N GLN A 398 -9.07 20.45 -1.57
CA GLN A 398 -9.70 19.82 -2.72
C GLN A 398 -11.22 19.69 -2.53
N GLU A 399 -11.91 19.44 -3.65
CA GLU A 399 -13.36 19.26 -3.70
C GLU A 399 -13.66 17.86 -4.23
N LEU A 400 -13.91 16.93 -3.31
CA LEU A 400 -14.13 15.52 -3.62
C LEU A 400 -15.22 14.95 -2.72
N VAL A 401 -16.00 14.00 -3.23
CA VAL A 401 -16.95 13.24 -2.41
C VAL A 401 -16.60 11.76 -2.50
N LEU A 402 -16.50 11.10 -1.35
CA LEU A 402 -16.38 9.65 -1.26
C LEU A 402 -17.71 9.08 -0.80
N ARG A 403 -18.24 8.11 -1.52
CA ARG A 403 -19.36 7.28 -1.08
C ARG A 403 -18.82 5.93 -0.63
N ASP A 404 -19.01 5.61 0.64
CA ASP A 404 -18.57 4.34 1.23
C ASP A 404 -17.05 4.09 0.97
N GLY A 405 -16.26 5.17 0.97
CA GLY A 405 -14.82 5.17 0.67
C GLY A 405 -14.46 5.25 -0.83
N ILE A 406 -15.44 5.22 -1.73
CA ILE A 406 -15.23 5.25 -3.20
C ILE A 406 -15.42 6.68 -3.73
N PRO A 407 -14.44 7.26 -4.45
CA PRO A 407 -14.58 8.56 -5.11
C PRO A 407 -15.76 8.64 -6.09
N CYS A 408 -16.62 9.64 -5.91
CA CYS A 408 -17.71 9.96 -6.83
C CYS A 408 -17.29 11.07 -7.79
N SER A 409 -17.27 10.78 -9.10
CA SER A 409 -16.97 11.77 -10.13
C SER A 409 -18.15 12.73 -10.35
N MET A 410 -18.00 13.98 -9.93
CA MET A 410 -18.97 15.07 -10.17
C MET A 410 -18.61 15.84 -11.43
N ARG A 411 -19.54 16.00 -12.38
CA ARG A 411 -19.29 16.76 -13.62
C ARG A 411 -19.49 18.26 -13.40
N VAL A 412 -20.36 18.64 -12.48
CA VAL A 412 -20.70 20.04 -12.22
C VAL A 412 -19.88 20.53 -11.03
N ARG A 413 -19.02 21.53 -11.26
CA ARG A 413 -18.10 22.07 -10.23
C ARG A 413 -18.79 22.48 -8.92
N GLY A 414 -20.00 23.04 -8.98
CA GLY A 414 -20.76 23.45 -7.80
C GLY A 414 -21.36 22.32 -6.95
N SER A 415 -21.31 21.06 -7.41
CA SER A 415 -21.97 19.92 -6.74
C SER A 415 -21.44 19.67 -5.33
N VAL A 416 -20.11 19.71 -5.13
CA VAL A 416 -19.50 19.51 -3.80
C VAL A 416 -19.88 20.64 -2.85
N ALA A 417 -19.86 21.88 -3.32
CA ALA A 417 -20.28 23.05 -2.54
C ALA A 417 -21.75 22.97 -2.10
N VAL A 418 -22.65 22.50 -2.98
CA VAL A 418 -24.06 22.26 -2.65
C VAL A 418 -24.20 21.18 -1.58
N LEU A 419 -23.48 20.06 -1.69
CA LEU A 419 -23.49 19.00 -0.68
C LEU A 419 -22.99 19.51 0.68
N ALA A 420 -21.87 20.24 0.69
CA ALA A 420 -21.31 20.83 1.91
C ALA A 420 -22.27 21.82 2.56
N CYS A 421 -22.90 22.71 1.77
CA CYS A 421 -23.91 23.65 2.26
C CYS A 421 -25.14 22.93 2.85
N LEU A 422 -25.66 21.89 2.18
CA LEU A 422 -26.81 21.12 2.69
C LEU A 422 -26.47 20.28 3.93
N ALA A 423 -25.22 19.85 4.09
CA ALA A 423 -24.77 19.16 5.29
C ALA A 423 -24.68 20.10 6.51
N LEU A 424 -24.21 21.33 6.29
CA LEU A 424 -24.07 22.35 7.34
C LEU A 424 -25.40 23.05 7.65
N HIS A 425 -26.25 23.21 6.65
CA HIS A 425 -27.54 23.90 6.73
C HIS A 425 -28.66 22.99 6.19
N PRO A 426 -29.05 21.94 6.92
CA PRO A 426 -30.11 21.04 6.49
C PRO A 426 -31.46 21.77 6.37
N ARG A 427 -32.30 21.31 5.44
CA ARG A 427 -33.63 21.89 5.13
C ARG A 427 -33.56 23.30 4.52
N SER A 428 -32.51 23.57 3.75
CA SER A 428 -32.36 24.85 3.05
C SER A 428 -33.25 24.93 1.82
N THR A 429 -33.87 26.08 1.58
CA THR A 429 -34.57 26.34 0.32
C THR A 429 -33.56 26.55 -0.81
N ARG A 430 -33.98 26.32 -2.06
CA ARG A 430 -33.14 26.65 -3.23
C ARG A 430 -32.63 28.09 -3.18
N GLN A 431 -33.47 29.04 -2.79
CA GLN A 431 -33.07 30.44 -2.72
C GLN A 431 -31.95 30.65 -1.71
N ASN A 432 -32.04 30.03 -0.53
CA ASN A 432 -31.02 30.15 0.51
C ASN A 432 -29.68 29.59 0.03
N VAL A 433 -29.67 28.38 -0.55
CA VAL A 433 -28.43 27.76 -1.06
C VAL A 433 -27.81 28.61 -2.16
N VAL A 434 -28.63 29.11 -3.10
CA VAL A 434 -28.15 29.98 -4.18
C VAL A 434 -27.56 31.28 -3.64
N THR A 435 -28.24 31.94 -2.68
CA THR A 435 -27.74 33.19 -2.09
C THR A 435 -26.42 32.98 -1.35
N GLN A 436 -26.24 31.85 -0.65
CA GLN A 436 -24.99 31.55 0.06
C GLN A 436 -23.83 31.24 -0.91
N LEU A 437 -24.08 30.38 -1.90
CA LEU A 437 -23.02 29.89 -2.78
C LEU A 437 -22.69 30.82 -3.93
N TRP A 438 -23.69 31.55 -4.46
CA TRP A 438 -23.56 32.38 -5.65
C TRP A 438 -24.38 33.68 -5.55
N PRO A 439 -24.08 34.57 -4.60
CA PRO A 439 -24.87 35.80 -4.37
C PRO A 439 -24.91 36.72 -5.60
N ASP A 440 -23.82 36.79 -6.37
CA ASP A 440 -23.68 37.71 -7.51
C ASP A 440 -24.26 37.17 -8.83
N ARG A 441 -24.73 35.91 -8.85
CA ARG A 441 -25.33 35.34 -10.06
C ARG A 441 -26.78 35.76 -10.21
N ASP A 442 -27.18 36.02 -11.46
CA ASP A 442 -28.59 36.23 -11.81
C ASP A 442 -29.47 35.10 -11.21
N PRO A 443 -30.55 35.42 -10.48
CA PRO A 443 -31.32 34.42 -9.73
C PRO A 443 -31.86 33.27 -10.58
N LYS A 444 -32.24 33.52 -11.84
CA LYS A 444 -32.76 32.47 -12.74
C LYS A 444 -31.63 31.55 -13.21
N LYS A 445 -30.46 32.11 -13.54
CA LYS A 445 -29.28 31.33 -13.92
C LYS A 445 -28.77 30.51 -12.73
N ALA A 446 -28.70 31.09 -11.54
CA ALA A 446 -28.26 30.42 -10.33
C ALA A 446 -29.21 29.28 -9.91
N ALA A 447 -30.52 29.50 -9.99
CA ALA A 447 -31.52 28.44 -9.76
C ALA A 447 -31.48 27.31 -10.79
N THR A 448 -31.03 27.59 -12.02
CA THR A 448 -30.80 26.56 -13.05
C THR A 448 -29.53 25.78 -12.77
N TYR A 449 -28.45 26.47 -12.40
CA TYR A 449 -27.19 25.86 -12.01
C TYR A 449 -27.32 24.96 -10.77
N PHE A 450 -28.08 25.40 -9.75
CA PHE A 450 -28.39 24.57 -8.59
C PHE A 450 -29.11 23.27 -8.98
N ARG A 451 -30.08 23.32 -9.90
CA ARG A 451 -30.77 22.12 -10.39
C ARG A 451 -29.83 21.17 -11.14
N GLN A 452 -28.88 21.71 -11.90
CA GLN A 452 -27.83 20.91 -12.54
C GLN A 452 -26.94 20.21 -11.51
N CYS A 453 -26.54 20.92 -10.45
CA CYS A 453 -25.77 20.34 -9.34
C CYS A 453 -26.57 19.20 -8.68
N ILE A 454 -27.86 19.40 -8.37
CA ILE A 454 -28.71 18.35 -7.78
C ILE A 454 -28.85 17.13 -8.69
N ALA A 455 -28.97 17.33 -10.00
CA ALA A 455 -29.04 16.22 -10.96
C ALA A 455 -27.72 15.44 -11.00
N ASP A 456 -26.59 16.14 -11.07
CA ASP A 456 -25.24 15.57 -11.06
C ASP A 456 -24.96 14.78 -9.76
N ILE A 457 -25.32 15.35 -8.60
CA ILE A 457 -25.23 14.68 -7.30
C ILE A 457 -26.04 13.37 -7.30
N ARG A 458 -27.27 13.39 -7.81
CA ARG A 458 -28.13 12.20 -7.85
C ARG A 458 -27.64 11.14 -8.82
N GLU A 459 -27.03 11.54 -9.93
CA GLU A 459 -26.40 10.62 -10.88
C GLU A 459 -25.16 9.96 -10.26
N ALA A 460 -24.31 10.74 -9.60
CA ALA A 460 -23.03 10.27 -9.06
C ALA A 460 -23.15 9.50 -7.74
N ILE A 461 -24.05 9.91 -6.84
CA ILE A 461 -24.17 9.32 -5.49
C ILE A 461 -25.42 8.45 -5.36
N GLY A 462 -26.50 8.76 -6.08
CA GLY A 462 -27.76 8.04 -6.05
C GLY A 462 -28.97 8.95 -5.84
N ALA A 463 -30.12 8.57 -6.41
CA ALA A 463 -31.31 9.43 -6.46
C ALA A 463 -31.82 9.89 -5.09
N ASP A 464 -31.65 9.06 -4.06
CA ASP A 464 -32.20 9.27 -2.72
C ASP A 464 -31.30 10.10 -1.79
N VAL A 465 -30.12 10.53 -2.26
CA VAL A 465 -29.15 11.25 -1.40
C VAL A 465 -29.63 12.64 -0.99
N VAL A 466 -30.25 13.37 -1.92
CA VAL A 466 -30.88 14.66 -1.65
C VAL A 466 -32.39 14.52 -1.72
N LEU A 467 -33.02 14.69 -0.56
CA LEU A 467 -34.47 14.67 -0.42
C LEU A 467 -35.02 16.08 -0.58
N VAL A 468 -36.19 16.16 -1.20
CA VAL A 468 -36.94 17.40 -1.38
C VAL A 468 -38.25 17.25 -0.62
N GLU A 469 -38.46 18.11 0.35
CA GLU A 469 -39.64 18.11 1.22
C GLU A 469 -40.21 19.55 1.31
N GLY A 470 -41.34 19.72 1.98
CA GLY A 470 -41.96 21.04 2.17
C GLY A 470 -42.97 21.44 1.10
N ALA A 471 -43.43 22.69 1.18
CA ALA A 471 -44.50 23.20 0.34
C ALA A 471 -44.06 23.35 -1.13
N HIS A 472 -44.97 23.08 -2.07
CA HIS A 472 -44.69 23.11 -3.52
C HIS A 472 -44.12 24.46 -4.01
N GLN A 473 -44.44 25.55 -3.31
CA GLN A 473 -43.97 26.91 -3.62
C GLN A 473 -42.60 27.24 -3.02
N ALA A 474 -42.12 26.48 -2.05
CA ALA A 474 -40.83 26.68 -1.38
C ALA A 474 -40.22 25.31 -0.98
N PRO A 475 -39.76 24.50 -1.94
CA PRO A 475 -39.17 23.20 -1.65
C PRO A 475 -37.90 23.35 -0.81
N GLU A 476 -37.83 22.59 0.27
CA GLU A 476 -36.69 22.45 1.18
C GLU A 476 -35.86 21.24 0.76
N TYR A 477 -34.54 21.43 0.71
CA TYR A 477 -33.57 20.41 0.34
C TYR A 477 -32.81 19.98 1.58
N ARG A 478 -32.62 18.67 1.73
CA ARG A 478 -31.78 18.11 2.81
C ARG A 478 -31.10 16.83 2.35
N LEU A 479 -30.01 16.49 3.01
CA LEU A 479 -29.41 15.17 2.85
C LEU A 479 -30.30 14.10 3.51
N SER A 480 -30.30 12.92 2.92
CA SER A 480 -31.07 11.78 3.40
C SER A 480 -30.67 11.40 4.82
N SER A 481 -31.64 11.02 5.66
CA SER A 481 -31.33 10.45 6.98
C SER A 481 -30.73 9.05 6.89
N LYS A 482 -30.78 8.44 5.70
CA LYS A 482 -30.05 7.22 5.36
C LYS A 482 -28.61 7.52 4.92
N ALA A 483 -28.18 8.78 4.88
CA ALA A 483 -26.81 9.15 4.57
C ALA A 483 -26.09 9.63 5.84
N SER A 484 -25.01 8.94 6.23
CA SER A 484 -24.10 9.39 7.28
C SER A 484 -23.07 10.32 6.65
N VAL A 485 -23.05 11.59 7.02
CA VAL A 485 -22.26 12.61 6.32
C VAL A 485 -21.13 13.10 7.20
N THR A 486 -19.90 12.97 6.72
CA THR A 486 -18.69 13.48 7.36
C THR A 486 -18.12 14.62 6.50
N LEU A 487 -17.86 15.78 7.11
CA LEU A 487 -17.14 16.88 6.47
C LEU A 487 -15.75 16.98 7.09
N ASP A 488 -14.72 16.97 6.26
CA ASP A 488 -13.33 17.13 6.70
C ASP A 488 -13.10 18.45 7.45
N SER A 489 -13.74 19.53 7.02
CA SER A 489 -13.76 20.84 7.69
C SER A 489 -14.34 20.79 9.11
N GLN A 490 -15.48 20.13 9.30
CA GLN A 490 -16.08 19.96 10.63
C GLN A 490 -15.23 19.05 11.52
N ARG A 491 -14.63 18.01 10.94
CA ARG A 491 -13.74 17.10 11.64
C ARG A 491 -12.48 17.81 12.16
N VAL A 492 -11.92 18.76 11.42
CA VAL A 492 -10.82 19.62 11.92
C VAL A 492 -11.26 20.39 13.16
N LEU A 493 -12.43 21.04 13.12
CA LEU A 493 -12.97 21.79 14.26
C LEU A 493 -13.22 20.90 15.48
N GLN A 494 -13.76 19.70 15.28
CA GLN A 494 -13.99 18.72 16.35
C GLN A 494 -12.69 18.28 17.02
N LEU A 495 -11.63 18.04 16.24
CA LEU A 495 -10.31 17.67 16.79
C LEU A 495 -9.68 18.80 17.58
N ILE A 496 -9.82 20.03 17.11
CA ILE A 496 -9.38 21.21 17.85
C ILE A 496 -10.11 21.29 19.19
N ALA A 497 -11.44 21.14 19.18
CA ALA A 497 -12.25 21.15 20.40
C ALA A 497 -11.88 19.99 21.36
N GLY A 498 -11.48 18.84 20.81
CA GLY A 498 -10.99 17.69 21.57
C GLY A 498 -9.53 17.78 22.04
N GLY A 499 -8.82 18.88 21.77
CA GLY A 499 -7.41 19.06 22.15
C GLY A 499 -6.42 18.24 21.30
N GLN A 500 -6.86 17.63 20.21
CA GLN A 500 -6.06 16.75 19.36
C GLN A 500 -5.37 17.55 18.24
N LEU A 501 -4.53 18.51 18.64
CA LEU A 501 -3.95 19.47 17.71
C LEU A 501 -3.13 18.84 16.57
N PRO A 502 -2.25 17.84 16.79
CA PRO A 502 -1.51 17.24 15.69
C PRO A 502 -2.41 16.59 14.63
N ALA A 503 -3.47 15.90 15.07
CA ALA A 503 -4.47 15.37 14.15
C ALA A 503 -5.17 16.52 13.41
N ALA A 504 -5.59 17.59 14.09
CA ALA A 504 -6.22 18.72 13.43
C ALA A 504 -5.34 19.33 12.31
N VAL A 505 -4.04 19.48 12.55
CA VAL A 505 -3.07 19.92 11.52
C VAL A 505 -2.98 18.91 10.37
N ALA A 506 -2.93 17.61 10.66
CA ALA A 506 -2.78 16.56 9.64
C ALA A 506 -3.87 16.63 8.56
N ALA A 507 -5.11 16.88 8.95
CA ALA A 507 -6.24 16.91 8.03
C ALA A 507 -6.61 18.28 7.52
N TYR A 508 -5.96 19.32 7.99
CA TYR A 508 -6.04 20.59 7.30
C TYR A 508 -5.23 20.48 6.01
N LYS A 509 -5.93 20.28 4.88
CA LYS A 509 -5.31 20.08 3.56
C LYS A 509 -5.25 21.36 2.72
N GLY A 510 -5.72 22.49 3.26
CA GLY A 510 -5.75 23.78 2.57
C GLY A 510 -7.07 24.51 2.81
N GLU A 511 -7.33 25.52 1.98
CA GLU A 511 -8.52 26.37 2.07
C GLU A 511 -9.82 25.58 1.85
N PHE A 512 -10.89 26.00 2.52
CA PHE A 512 -12.23 25.45 2.33
C PHE A 512 -12.81 25.86 0.98
N LEU A 513 -13.22 24.88 0.16
CA LEU A 513 -13.77 25.03 -1.19
C LEU A 513 -12.95 26.02 -2.04
N PRO A 514 -11.70 25.68 -2.40
CA PRO A 514 -10.80 26.61 -3.08
C PRO A 514 -11.29 27.02 -4.48
N SER A 515 -12.16 26.22 -5.13
CA SER A 515 -12.73 26.57 -6.44
C SER A 515 -13.91 27.55 -6.34
N LEU A 516 -14.52 27.68 -5.16
CA LEU A 516 -15.65 28.58 -4.93
C LEU A 516 -15.15 29.98 -4.55
N GLN A 517 -15.00 30.81 -5.58
CA GLN A 517 -14.66 32.22 -5.45
C GLN A 517 -15.92 33.08 -5.22
N ASP A 518 -15.77 34.25 -4.60
CA ASP A 518 -16.84 35.25 -4.42
C ASP A 518 -18.07 34.76 -3.63
N SER A 519 -17.87 33.89 -2.64
CA SER A 519 -18.92 33.45 -1.70
C SER A 519 -18.57 33.89 -0.27
N GLU A 520 -19.34 34.84 0.27
CA GLU A 520 -19.16 35.31 1.66
C GLU A 520 -19.27 34.16 2.67
N TRP A 521 -20.16 33.19 2.40
CA TRP A 521 -20.31 32.01 3.24
C TRP A 521 -19.04 31.14 3.24
N ALA A 522 -18.44 30.89 2.08
CA ALA A 522 -17.21 30.11 1.99
C ALA A 522 -16.07 30.83 2.73
N GLU A 523 -15.99 32.15 2.59
CA GLU A 523 -14.99 32.97 3.27
C GLU A 523 -15.15 32.94 4.81
N GLU A 524 -16.38 33.01 5.31
CA GLU A 524 -16.66 32.86 6.74
C GLU A 524 -16.23 31.48 7.27
N GLN A 525 -16.44 30.40 6.51
CA GLN A 525 -15.96 29.06 6.87
C GLN A 525 -14.43 28.98 6.88
N ARG A 526 -13.75 29.54 5.87
CA ARG A 526 -12.28 29.62 5.81
C ARG A 526 -11.73 30.33 7.04
N MET A 527 -12.25 31.52 7.34
CA MET A 527 -11.84 32.31 8.51
C MET A 527 -12.09 31.57 9.82
N THR A 528 -13.21 30.85 9.95
CA THR A 528 -13.55 30.09 11.16
C THR A 528 -12.55 28.96 11.42
N ILE A 529 -12.26 28.15 10.39
CA ILE A 529 -11.33 27.02 10.50
C ILE A 529 -9.90 27.53 10.74
N GLN A 530 -9.47 28.55 9.98
CA GLN A 530 -8.16 29.15 10.11
C GLN A 530 -7.95 29.73 11.53
N ARG A 531 -8.91 30.52 12.03
CA ARG A 531 -8.83 31.11 13.38
C ARG A 531 -8.78 30.03 14.47
N ALA A 532 -9.58 28.98 14.36
CA ALA A 532 -9.58 27.90 15.33
C ALA A 532 -8.22 27.16 15.35
N LEU A 533 -7.70 26.81 14.18
CA LEU A 533 -6.46 26.03 14.06
C LEU A 533 -5.23 26.86 14.43
N VAL A 534 -5.09 28.06 13.88
CA VAL A 534 -4.00 29.00 14.21
C VAL A 534 -4.08 29.42 15.67
N GLY A 535 -5.28 29.65 16.21
CA GLY A 535 -5.48 29.97 17.61
C GLY A 535 -4.92 28.90 18.56
N SER A 536 -5.24 27.63 18.31
CA SER A 536 -4.72 26.50 19.09
C SER A 536 -3.22 26.29 18.89
N LEU A 537 -2.70 26.40 17.66
CA LEU A 537 -1.25 26.35 17.40
C LEU A 537 -0.50 27.48 18.12
N ARG A 538 -1.03 28.70 18.14
CA ARG A 538 -0.43 29.82 18.87
C ARG A 538 -0.44 29.60 20.39
N ALA A 539 -1.46 28.92 20.93
CA ALA A 539 -1.48 28.57 22.36
C ALA A 539 -0.34 27.59 22.70
N GLU A 540 -0.17 26.54 21.90
CA GLU A 540 0.95 25.58 22.04
C GLU A 540 2.32 26.22 21.79
N LEU A 541 2.41 27.13 20.82
CA LEU A 541 3.63 27.90 20.54
C LEU A 541 4.05 28.71 21.76
N ARG A 542 3.12 29.46 22.36
CA ARG A 542 3.37 30.24 23.58
C ARG A 542 3.77 29.37 24.77
N ALA A 543 3.11 28.23 24.95
CA ALA A 543 3.49 27.27 25.99
C ALA A 543 4.93 26.77 25.78
N SER A 544 5.27 26.41 24.53
CA SER A 544 6.62 25.94 24.16
C SER A 544 7.69 27.03 24.28
N GLN A 545 7.35 28.32 24.13
CA GLN A 545 8.30 29.42 24.35
C GLN A 545 8.68 29.60 25.83
N ILE A 546 7.77 29.27 26.76
CA ILE A 546 8.00 29.41 28.19
C ILE A 546 8.81 28.23 28.74
N GLU A 547 8.60 27.04 28.18
CA GLU A 547 9.30 25.83 28.60
C GLU A 547 10.76 25.81 28.10
N ARG A 548 11.71 25.65 29.01
CA ARG A 548 13.15 25.63 28.67
C ARG A 548 13.47 24.40 27.81
N GLY A 549 14.24 24.61 26.74
CA GLY A 549 14.73 23.54 25.86
C GLY A 549 13.81 23.18 24.70
N GLN A 550 12.66 23.84 24.54
CA GLN A 550 11.70 23.58 23.47
C GLN A 550 11.89 24.44 22.21
N GLU A 551 13.04 25.08 22.04
CA GLU A 551 13.29 26.02 20.93
C GLU A 551 13.07 25.38 19.54
N ARG A 552 13.43 24.10 19.36
CA ARG A 552 13.17 23.39 18.11
C ARG A 552 11.67 23.17 17.87
N ARG A 553 10.90 22.89 18.91
CA ARG A 553 9.44 22.76 18.84
C ARG A 553 8.79 24.09 18.48
N VAL A 554 9.32 25.21 18.97
CA VAL A 554 8.88 26.56 18.58
C VAL A 554 9.04 26.78 17.07
N VAL A 555 10.18 26.39 16.48
CA VAL A 555 10.40 26.47 15.02
C VAL A 555 9.39 25.62 14.25
N LEU A 556 9.11 24.39 14.70
CA LEU A 556 8.15 23.48 14.06
C LEU A 556 6.72 24.03 14.12
N LEU A 557 6.27 24.51 15.29
CA LEU A 557 4.95 25.09 15.47
C LEU A 557 4.78 26.39 14.66
N ALA A 558 5.80 27.25 14.63
CA ALA A 558 5.80 28.45 13.81
C ALA A 558 5.74 28.11 12.31
N THR A 559 6.45 27.06 11.87
CA THR A 559 6.37 26.57 10.49
C THR A 559 4.97 26.06 10.15
N ALA A 560 4.33 25.31 11.05
CA ALA A 560 2.95 24.84 10.87
C ALA A 560 1.96 26.00 10.76
N ILE A 561 2.09 27.03 11.61
CA ILE A 561 1.26 28.25 11.53
C ILE A 561 1.45 28.94 10.17
N LEU A 562 2.69 29.12 9.71
CA LEU A 562 2.99 29.79 8.42
C LEU A 562 2.59 28.96 7.19
N GLY A 563 2.30 27.67 7.36
CA GLY A 563 1.67 26.84 6.34
C GLY A 563 0.17 27.09 6.20
N ILE A 564 -0.48 27.61 7.24
CA ILE A 564 -1.92 27.89 7.31
C ILE A 564 -2.22 29.39 7.11
N ASP A 565 -1.38 30.25 7.69
CA ASP A 565 -1.42 31.70 7.55
C ASP A 565 -0.04 32.20 7.08
N PRO A 566 0.23 32.18 5.76
CA PRO A 566 1.52 32.58 5.21
C PRO A 566 1.88 34.05 5.44
N ASN A 567 0.89 34.90 5.76
CA ASN A 567 1.05 36.35 5.90
C ASN A 567 1.31 36.78 7.36
N ASP A 568 1.42 35.83 8.30
CA ASP A 568 1.72 36.10 9.71
C ASP A 568 3.19 36.51 9.92
N THR A 569 3.45 37.81 9.74
CA THR A 569 4.79 38.40 9.89
C THR A 569 5.39 38.23 11.28
N GLU A 570 4.57 38.25 12.35
CA GLU A 570 5.04 38.07 13.73
C GLU A 570 5.58 36.65 13.94
N THR A 571 4.83 35.64 13.47
CA THR A 571 5.27 34.25 13.55
C THR A 571 6.48 33.98 12.65
N GLU A 572 6.59 34.65 11.49
CA GLU A 572 7.74 34.52 10.59
C GLU A 572 9.04 35.07 11.22
N ASP A 573 8.97 36.26 11.84
CA ASP A 573 10.11 36.85 12.53
C ASP A 573 10.55 35.98 13.72
N LEU A 574 9.59 35.49 14.51
CA LEU A 574 9.86 34.55 15.61
C LEU A 574 10.50 33.25 15.11
N ARG A 575 9.99 32.67 14.01
CA ARG A 575 10.56 31.44 13.40
C ARG A 575 12.03 31.64 13.06
N LEU A 576 12.37 32.74 12.38
CA LEU A 576 13.74 33.04 11.96
C LEU A 576 14.65 33.34 13.16
N GLU A 577 14.18 34.09 14.16
CA GLU A 577 14.94 34.38 15.37
C GLU A 577 15.33 33.10 16.11
N VAL A 578 14.36 32.21 16.35
CA VAL A 578 14.60 30.96 17.08
C VAL A 578 15.40 29.98 16.21
N ALA A 579 15.10 29.87 14.91
CA ALA A 579 15.83 28.99 14.01
C ALA A 579 17.33 29.31 13.93
N ARG A 580 17.72 30.60 14.01
CA ARG A 580 19.15 30.98 14.07
C ARG A 580 19.89 30.41 15.29
N ARG A 581 19.18 30.05 16.36
CA ARG A 581 19.76 29.44 17.57
C ARG A 581 19.87 27.92 17.48
N VAL A 582 18.92 27.25 16.82
CA VAL A 582 18.75 25.78 16.92
C VAL A 582 18.64 25.01 15.60
N SER A 583 18.56 25.68 14.46
CA SER A 583 18.40 25.05 13.14
C SER A 583 19.70 25.03 12.35
N SER A 584 19.77 24.15 11.35
CA SER A 584 20.92 24.07 10.45
C SER A 584 21.01 25.28 9.51
N PRO A 585 22.21 25.64 8.98
CA PRO A 585 22.35 26.72 8.02
C PRO A 585 21.50 26.57 6.75
N SER A 586 21.30 25.33 6.29
CA SER A 586 20.45 25.02 5.13
C SER A 586 18.98 25.30 5.38
N GLU A 587 18.47 24.95 6.57
CA GLU A 587 17.09 25.26 6.97
C GLU A 587 16.86 26.76 7.12
N ILE A 588 17.83 27.49 7.70
CA ILE A 588 17.75 28.95 7.83
C ILE A 588 17.70 29.59 6.44
N ALA A 589 18.57 29.17 5.53
CA ALA A 589 18.57 29.66 4.14
C ALA A 589 17.23 29.36 3.43
N ARG A 590 16.61 28.19 3.68
CA ARG A 590 15.27 27.86 3.17
C ARG A 590 14.22 28.84 3.70
N PHE A 591 14.20 29.09 5.02
CA PHE A 591 13.24 30.01 5.61
C PHE A 591 13.43 31.47 5.15
N GLU A 592 14.67 31.91 4.99
CA GLU A 592 14.97 33.23 4.41
C GLU A 592 14.52 33.30 2.95
N ALA A 593 14.74 32.27 2.14
CA ALA A 593 14.28 32.21 0.76
C ALA A 593 12.73 32.16 0.63
N GLU A 594 12.04 31.51 1.56
CA GLU A 594 10.56 31.56 1.65
C GLU A 594 10.07 32.98 1.91
N ARG A 595 10.68 33.69 2.87
CA ARG A 595 10.34 35.09 3.19
C ARG A 595 10.55 36.02 1.99
N HIS A 596 11.71 35.93 1.33
CA HIS A 596 12.01 36.76 0.15
C HIS A 596 11.03 36.51 -1.02
N ARG A 597 10.55 35.27 -1.19
CA ARG A 597 9.54 34.95 -2.21
C ARG A 597 8.15 35.52 -1.92
N ARG A 598 7.85 35.87 -0.67
CA ARG A 598 6.55 36.46 -0.26
C ARG A 598 6.58 37.98 -0.29
N MET A 599 7.76 38.59 -0.13
CA MET A 599 7.94 40.05 -0.15
C MET A 599 8.08 40.63 -1.56
N ASN A 600 8.39 39.77 -2.55
CA ASN A 600 8.43 40.10 -3.98
C ASN A 600 7.15 39.60 -4.66
#